data_AF-A0A7W9SM88-F1
#
_entry.id   AF-A0A7W9SM88-F1
#
_cell.length_a   1.000
_cell.length_b   1.000
_cell.length_c   1.000
_cell.angle_alpha   90.00
_cell.angle_beta   90.00
_cell.angle_gamma   90.00
#
_symmetry.space_group_name_H-M   'P 1'
#
loop_
_entity.id
_entity.type
_entity.pdbx_description
1 polymer ?
#
loop_
_entity_poly.entity_id
_entity_poly.type
_entity_poly.pdbx_seq_one_letter_code
_entity_poly.pdbx_strand_id
1 'polypeptide(L)'
;MTTANPSSVLSPAQVQGFLDNGYLVVKGCLDPELARRWVDDGFARLGYDPGEPSTWKKDIVWMDHHHKLPVRELAPKAWAALCEVIGGEERLETQVMQIESAHFSTINSWLWSDAFVANFHRGADQPWQPPSAEVGGWHKDGSYFRHFLDSREQALLTIVLWSDMRHQGGGTFIAPDSVRVVAKFLAEHPEGVAPGDFKFQELIAQCQRFEELTGEVGDFVILHPFMLHASSQNTLRRPRFMTNPPVVLKEPMNLNRENPEDFSLLERATLHYLGKERLDFVPTAPRESYWWPATTA
;
A
#
# COMPACT_ATOMS: atom_id res chain seq x y z
N MET A 1 -29.01 -9.74 1.53
CA MET A 1 -28.33 -10.43 0.42
C MET A 1 -28.17 -9.40 -0.68
N THR A 2 -27.01 -8.75 -0.73
CA THR A 2 -26.69 -7.79 -1.79
C THR A 2 -26.53 -8.56 -3.09
N THR A 3 -27.40 -8.28 -4.06
CA THR A 3 -27.28 -8.80 -5.42
C THR A 3 -25.96 -8.30 -6.01
N ALA A 4 -25.11 -9.22 -6.44
CA ALA A 4 -23.84 -8.87 -7.08
C ALA A 4 -24.11 -7.92 -8.26
N ASN A 5 -23.44 -6.77 -8.28
CA ASN A 5 -23.47 -5.88 -9.42
C ASN A 5 -22.76 -6.60 -10.58
N PRO A 6 -23.43 -6.88 -11.72
CA PRO A 6 -22.83 -7.64 -12.83
C PRO A 6 -21.61 -6.94 -13.48
N SER A 7 -21.31 -5.69 -13.13
CA SER A 7 -20.11 -4.97 -13.54
C SER A 7 -18.97 -4.96 -12.51
N SER A 8 -19.14 -5.59 -11.34
CA SER A 8 -18.13 -5.58 -10.28
C SER A 8 -17.01 -6.59 -10.55
N VAL A 9 -15.76 -6.14 -10.46
CA VAL A 9 -14.56 -6.97 -10.58
C VAL A 9 -14.20 -7.67 -9.25
N LEU A 10 -14.68 -7.14 -8.12
CA LEU A 10 -14.50 -7.75 -6.81
C LEU A 10 -15.61 -8.75 -6.50
N SER A 11 -15.24 -9.98 -6.20
CA SER A 11 -16.20 -10.96 -5.69
C SER A 11 -16.73 -10.55 -4.29
N PRO A 12 -17.94 -11.00 -3.89
CA PRO A 12 -18.44 -10.79 -2.53
C PRO A 12 -17.46 -11.26 -1.44
N ALA A 13 -16.70 -12.33 -1.70
CA ALA A 13 -15.68 -12.84 -0.80
C ALA A 13 -14.48 -11.88 -0.66
N GLN A 14 -14.05 -11.22 -1.75
CA GLN A 14 -12.99 -10.19 -1.69
C GLN A 14 -13.46 -8.93 -0.95
N VAL A 15 -14.70 -8.51 -1.18
CA VAL A 15 -15.31 -7.38 -0.46
C VAL A 15 -15.36 -7.69 1.04
N GLN A 16 -15.87 -8.86 1.42
CA GLN A 16 -15.91 -9.28 2.82
C GLN A 16 -14.51 -9.44 3.41
N GLY A 17 -13.57 -10.03 2.65
CA GLY A 17 -12.18 -10.17 3.06
C GLY A 17 -11.50 -8.84 3.36
N PHE A 18 -11.79 -7.79 2.58
CA PHE A 18 -11.28 -6.44 2.85
C PHE A 18 -11.89 -5.82 4.12
N LEU A 19 -13.18 -6.02 4.37
CA LEU A 19 -13.82 -5.58 5.61
C LEU A 19 -13.23 -6.28 6.84
N ASP A 20 -12.98 -7.58 6.75
CA ASP A 20 -12.54 -8.40 7.89
C ASP A 20 -11.02 -8.36 8.15
N ASN A 21 -10.22 -8.18 7.10
CA ASN A 21 -8.76 -8.25 7.17
C ASN A 21 -8.06 -6.95 6.76
N GLY A 22 -8.77 -5.99 6.18
CA GLY A 22 -8.20 -4.70 5.80
C GLY A 22 -7.28 -4.78 4.60
N TYR A 23 -7.28 -5.90 3.86
CA TYR A 23 -6.57 -6.03 2.60
C TYR A 23 -7.27 -7.03 1.68
N LEU A 24 -6.96 -6.97 0.39
CA LEU A 24 -7.34 -7.98 -0.59
C LEU A 24 -6.24 -8.17 -1.63
N VAL A 25 -6.23 -9.34 -2.27
CA VAL A 25 -5.34 -9.66 -3.38
C VAL A 25 -6.17 -9.83 -4.66
N VAL A 26 -5.75 -9.16 -5.72
CA VAL A 26 -6.29 -9.31 -7.07
C VAL A 26 -5.24 -10.02 -7.92
N LYS A 27 -5.51 -11.29 -8.21
CA LYS A 27 -4.56 -12.17 -8.91
C LYS A 27 -4.45 -11.83 -10.40
N GLY A 28 -3.23 -11.92 -10.95
CA GLY A 28 -2.96 -11.85 -12.39
C GLY A 28 -3.46 -10.57 -13.06
N CYS A 29 -3.09 -9.41 -12.53
CA CYS A 29 -3.48 -8.09 -13.03
C CYS A 29 -2.52 -7.51 -14.07
N LEU A 30 -1.25 -7.89 -14.01
CA LEU A 30 -0.18 -7.36 -14.86
C LEU A 30 0.43 -8.48 -15.70
N ASP A 31 0.77 -8.17 -16.95
CA ASP A 31 1.43 -9.09 -17.87
C ASP A 31 2.83 -9.51 -17.35
N PRO A 32 3.06 -10.82 -17.10
CA PRO A 32 4.36 -11.31 -16.66
C PRO A 32 5.53 -10.99 -17.60
N GLU A 33 5.31 -10.89 -18.91
CA GLU A 33 6.39 -10.57 -19.86
C GLU A 33 6.80 -9.11 -19.77
N LEU A 34 5.85 -8.20 -19.58
CA LEU A 34 6.15 -6.81 -19.27
C LEU A 34 6.89 -6.70 -17.95
N ALA A 35 6.43 -7.40 -16.91
CA ALA A 35 7.06 -7.38 -15.61
C ALA A 35 8.52 -7.83 -15.69
N ARG A 36 8.79 -8.93 -16.40
CA ARG A 36 10.14 -9.43 -16.68
C ARG A 36 11.00 -8.37 -17.37
N ARG A 37 10.51 -7.71 -18.43
CA ARG A 37 11.27 -6.66 -19.12
C ARG A 37 11.65 -5.50 -18.20
N TRP A 38 10.72 -5.02 -17.38
CA TRP A 38 11.03 -3.92 -16.45
C TRP A 38 11.98 -4.35 -15.34
N VAL A 39 11.89 -5.60 -14.86
CA VAL A 39 12.86 -6.17 -13.92
C VAL A 39 14.26 -6.28 -14.54
N ASP A 40 14.37 -6.76 -15.78
CA ASP A 40 15.63 -6.85 -16.53
C ASP A 40 16.26 -5.45 -16.70
N ASP A 41 15.48 -4.44 -17.07
CA ASP A 41 15.92 -3.04 -17.12
C ASP A 41 16.34 -2.54 -15.73
N GLY A 42 15.63 -2.95 -14.67
CA GLY A 42 15.96 -2.66 -13.29
C GLY A 42 17.35 -3.18 -12.89
N PHE A 43 17.68 -4.43 -13.24
CA PHE A 43 19.02 -4.98 -13.08
C PHE A 43 20.07 -4.18 -13.84
N ALA A 44 19.80 -3.85 -15.11
CA ALA A 44 20.71 -3.06 -15.94
C ALA A 44 20.98 -1.67 -15.34
N ARG A 45 19.94 -0.98 -14.84
CA ARG A 45 20.05 0.32 -14.16
C ARG A 45 20.89 0.27 -12.89
N LEU A 46 20.87 -0.86 -12.17
CA LEU A 46 21.69 -1.09 -10.98
C LEU A 46 23.13 -1.53 -11.31
N GLY A 47 23.41 -1.91 -12.56
CA GLY A 47 24.66 -2.55 -12.96
C GLY A 47 24.84 -3.93 -12.34
N TYR A 48 23.73 -4.63 -12.07
CA TYR A 48 23.70 -5.95 -11.46
C TYR A 48 23.40 -7.01 -12.52
N ASP A 49 24.07 -8.16 -12.42
CA ASP A 49 23.77 -9.33 -13.25
C ASP A 49 22.83 -10.26 -12.46
N PRO A 50 21.64 -10.61 -12.98
CA PRO A 50 20.71 -11.52 -12.30
C PRO A 50 21.29 -12.94 -12.10
N GLY A 51 22.28 -13.36 -12.88
CA GLY A 51 22.98 -14.65 -12.78
C GLY A 51 24.23 -14.64 -11.89
N GLU A 52 24.77 -13.48 -11.50
CA GLU A 52 25.94 -13.37 -10.62
C GLU A 52 25.61 -12.58 -9.33
N PRO A 53 25.19 -13.27 -8.24
CA PRO A 53 24.87 -12.62 -6.96
C PRO A 53 25.98 -11.75 -6.36
N SER A 54 27.25 -12.00 -6.71
CA SER A 54 28.41 -11.17 -6.28
C SER A 54 28.38 -9.75 -6.85
N THR A 55 27.58 -9.49 -7.89
CA THR A 55 27.37 -8.16 -8.46
C THR A 55 26.41 -7.33 -7.61
N TRP A 56 25.51 -7.96 -6.83
CA TRP A 56 24.51 -7.28 -6.01
C TRP A 56 25.17 -6.63 -4.78
N LYS A 57 25.52 -5.34 -4.89
CA LYS A 57 26.30 -4.61 -3.87
C LYS A 57 25.49 -4.17 -2.66
N LYS A 58 24.16 -4.11 -2.78
CA LYS A 58 23.22 -3.75 -1.71
C LYS A 58 22.23 -4.88 -1.51
N ASP A 59 21.83 -5.09 -0.27
CA ASP A 59 20.87 -6.13 0.12
C ASP A 59 19.44 -5.78 -0.27
N ILE A 60 19.09 -4.49 -0.25
CA ILE A 60 17.86 -3.90 -0.74
C ILE A 60 18.15 -2.55 -1.42
N VAL A 61 17.41 -2.23 -2.47
CA VAL A 61 17.50 -0.94 -3.18
C VAL A 61 16.11 -0.38 -3.42
N TRP A 62 15.94 0.91 -3.11
CA TRP A 62 14.80 1.72 -3.52
C TRP A 62 15.20 2.49 -4.77
N MET A 63 14.50 2.25 -5.87
CA MET A 63 14.78 2.83 -7.18
C MET A 63 13.77 3.95 -7.48
N ASP A 64 14.21 5.01 -8.15
CA ASP A 64 13.31 6.05 -8.67
C ASP A 64 12.69 5.62 -10.01
N HIS A 65 11.72 6.38 -10.50
CA HIS A 65 10.99 6.10 -11.73
C HIS A 65 11.89 6.21 -12.98
N HIS A 66 11.75 5.27 -13.91
CA HIS A 66 12.24 5.36 -15.28
C HIS A 66 11.13 5.09 -16.29
N HIS A 67 10.39 3.99 -16.10
CA HIS A 67 9.17 3.68 -16.85
C HIS A 67 7.94 4.17 -16.10
N LYS A 68 6.95 4.73 -16.80
CA LYS A 68 5.65 5.12 -16.25
C LYS A 68 4.54 4.81 -17.27
N LEU A 69 3.50 4.09 -16.85
CA LEU A 69 2.35 3.78 -17.71
C LEU A 69 1.02 3.93 -16.95
N PRO A 70 -0.08 4.38 -17.61
CA PRO A 70 -1.40 4.44 -17.01
C PRO A 70 -1.86 3.08 -16.51
N VAL A 71 -2.30 3.00 -15.24
CA VAL A 71 -2.75 1.73 -14.63
C VAL A 71 -3.94 1.15 -15.39
N ARG A 72 -4.83 2.01 -15.90
CA ARG A 72 -5.97 1.60 -16.72
C ARG A 72 -5.57 0.83 -17.98
N GLU A 73 -4.43 1.15 -18.58
CA GLU A 73 -3.91 0.48 -19.78
C GLU A 73 -3.08 -0.74 -19.39
N LEU A 74 -2.25 -0.58 -18.36
CA LEU A 74 -1.28 -1.56 -17.91
C LEU A 74 -1.91 -2.78 -17.24
N ALA A 75 -2.91 -2.53 -16.40
CA ALA A 75 -3.55 -3.51 -15.53
C ALA A 75 -5.04 -3.15 -15.32
N PRO A 76 -5.90 -3.26 -16.35
CA PRO A 76 -7.30 -2.83 -16.29
C PRO A 76 -8.09 -3.46 -15.13
N LYS A 77 -7.78 -4.72 -14.80
CA LYS A 77 -8.39 -5.44 -13.68
C LYS A 77 -8.01 -4.84 -12.31
N ALA A 78 -6.74 -4.47 -12.13
CA ALA A 78 -6.29 -3.79 -10.91
C ALA A 78 -6.90 -2.38 -10.80
N TRP A 79 -6.99 -1.66 -11.92
CA TRP A 79 -7.63 -0.35 -11.96
C TRP A 79 -9.09 -0.41 -11.52
N ALA A 80 -9.87 -1.33 -12.08
CA ALA A 80 -11.27 -1.52 -11.71
C ALA A 80 -11.41 -1.87 -10.22
N ALA A 81 -10.56 -2.75 -9.69
CA ALA A 81 -10.60 -3.16 -8.29
C ALA A 81 -10.27 -1.99 -7.35
N LEU A 82 -9.24 -1.20 -7.69
CA LEU A 82 -8.87 0.01 -6.95
C LEU A 82 -10.04 1.00 -6.92
N CYS A 83 -10.64 1.29 -8.08
CA CYS A 83 -11.78 2.20 -8.20
C CYS A 83 -12.98 1.72 -7.37
N GLU A 84 -13.29 0.42 -7.35
CA GLU A 84 -14.34 -0.14 -6.51
C GLU A 84 -14.06 0.04 -5.01
N VAL A 85 -12.80 -0.13 -4.57
CA VAL A 85 -12.45 0.05 -3.16
C VAL A 85 -12.63 1.50 -2.72
N ILE A 86 -12.18 2.47 -3.53
CA ILE A 86 -12.26 3.89 -3.18
C ILE A 86 -13.65 4.50 -3.42
N GLY A 87 -14.54 3.80 -4.12
CA GLY A 87 -15.92 4.22 -4.38
C GLY A 87 -16.10 5.08 -5.62
N GLY A 88 -15.27 4.86 -6.65
CA GLY A 88 -15.35 5.53 -7.95
C GLY A 88 -14.05 6.22 -8.35
N GLU A 89 -13.74 6.19 -9.65
CA GLU A 89 -12.55 6.83 -10.21
C GLU A 89 -12.59 8.35 -10.05
N GLU A 90 -13.77 8.96 -10.04
CA GLU A 90 -13.98 10.39 -9.88
C GLU A 90 -13.47 10.92 -8.54
N ARG A 91 -13.29 10.04 -7.54
CA ARG A 91 -12.75 10.36 -6.22
C ARG A 91 -11.22 10.40 -6.17
N LEU A 92 -10.53 9.93 -7.22
CA LEU A 92 -9.07 9.83 -7.27
C LEU A 92 -8.41 11.18 -7.59
N GLU A 93 -7.37 11.57 -6.85
CA GLU A 93 -6.56 12.74 -7.22
C GLU A 93 -5.79 12.47 -8.51
N THR A 94 -5.92 13.37 -9.48
CA THR A 94 -5.29 13.26 -10.80
C THR A 94 -4.05 14.14 -10.92
N GLN A 95 -3.87 15.11 -10.03
CA GLN A 95 -2.68 15.93 -9.94
C GLN A 95 -1.49 15.09 -9.47
N VAL A 96 -0.34 15.28 -10.13
CA VAL A 96 0.92 14.70 -9.69
C VAL A 96 1.49 15.58 -8.59
N MET A 97 1.81 14.99 -7.46
CA MET A 97 2.43 15.68 -6.32
C MET A 97 3.93 15.38 -6.29
N GLN A 98 4.75 16.36 -5.94
CA GLN A 98 6.17 16.20 -5.63
C GLN A 98 6.34 16.04 -4.12
N ILE A 99 7.32 15.23 -3.74
CA ILE A 99 7.71 14.99 -2.34
C ILE A 99 9.23 15.01 -2.22
N GLU A 100 9.72 15.36 -1.03
CA GLU A 100 11.11 15.07 -0.65
C GLU A 100 11.16 13.65 -0.06
N SER A 101 11.75 12.72 -0.79
CA SER A 101 11.83 11.31 -0.37
C SER A 101 13.10 10.65 -0.90
N ALA A 102 13.57 9.64 -0.16
CA ALA A 102 14.72 8.83 -0.54
C ALA A 102 14.39 7.72 -1.57
N HIS A 103 13.10 7.48 -1.86
CA HIS A 103 12.66 6.42 -2.77
C HIS A 103 12.22 6.97 -4.13
N PHE A 104 11.14 7.75 -4.17
CA PHE A 104 10.63 8.36 -5.39
C PHE A 104 10.23 9.81 -5.17
N SER A 105 10.37 10.63 -6.22
CA SER A 105 10.21 12.09 -6.16
C SER A 105 8.78 12.57 -6.43
N THR A 106 7.90 11.70 -6.93
CA THR A 106 6.53 12.05 -7.29
C THR A 106 5.51 11.03 -6.82
N ILE A 107 4.35 11.51 -6.38
CA ILE A 107 3.15 10.73 -6.09
C ILE A 107 2.14 10.92 -7.21
N ASN A 108 1.63 9.81 -7.73
CA ASN A 108 0.58 9.77 -8.73
C ASN A 108 -0.25 8.49 -8.51
N SER A 109 -1.57 8.64 -8.43
CA SER A 109 -2.50 7.54 -8.16
C SER A 109 -2.95 6.75 -9.40
N TRP A 110 -2.61 7.20 -10.62
CA TRP A 110 -3.09 6.68 -11.90
C TRP A 110 -1.99 6.19 -12.85
N LEU A 111 -0.71 6.37 -12.47
CA LEU A 111 0.45 5.77 -13.14
C LEU A 111 1.08 4.70 -12.25
N TRP A 112 1.41 3.55 -12.83
CA TRP A 112 2.40 2.64 -12.25
C TRP A 112 3.75 2.86 -12.92
N SER A 113 4.80 2.59 -12.15
CA SER A 113 6.18 2.80 -12.56
C SER A 113 7.07 1.68 -12.04
N ASP A 114 8.31 1.66 -12.52
CA ASP A 114 9.39 0.79 -12.07
C ASP A 114 10.23 1.41 -10.94
N ALA A 115 9.59 2.23 -10.08
CA ALA A 115 10.21 2.74 -8.84
C ALA A 115 10.32 1.60 -7.80
N PHE A 116 11.09 0.57 -8.13
CA PHE A 116 11.13 -0.69 -7.40
C PHE A 116 11.66 -0.55 -5.98
N VAL A 117 11.06 -1.34 -5.09
CA VAL A 117 11.73 -1.85 -3.90
C VAL A 117 12.29 -3.22 -4.28
N ALA A 118 13.57 -3.26 -4.60
CA ALA A 118 14.29 -4.46 -5.03
C ALA A 118 15.02 -5.08 -3.83
N ASN A 119 14.54 -6.22 -3.33
CA ASN A 119 15.16 -6.94 -2.20
C ASN A 119 15.95 -8.14 -2.75
N PHE A 120 17.28 -8.08 -2.65
CA PHE A 120 18.19 -9.11 -3.16
C PHE A 120 18.48 -10.17 -2.10
N HIS A 121 18.83 -9.73 -0.89
CA HIS A 121 19.23 -10.61 0.21
C HIS A 121 19.15 -9.90 1.58
N ARG A 122 18.20 -8.97 1.76
CA ARG A 122 18.04 -8.24 3.02
C ARG A 122 17.89 -9.21 4.19
N GLY A 123 18.76 -9.10 5.19
CA GLY A 123 18.73 -9.93 6.38
C GLY A 123 18.96 -11.43 6.13
N ALA A 124 19.54 -11.81 4.99
CA ALA A 124 19.79 -13.21 4.61
C ALA A 124 20.89 -13.91 5.42
N ASP A 125 21.65 -13.15 6.22
CA ASP A 125 22.72 -13.68 7.08
C ASP A 125 22.21 -14.10 8.48
N GLN A 126 20.90 -13.94 8.72
CA GLN A 126 20.23 -14.36 9.96
C GLN A 126 19.14 -15.39 9.64
N PRO A 127 18.77 -16.27 10.59
CA PRO A 127 17.60 -17.14 10.43
C PRO A 127 16.35 -16.32 10.12
N TRP A 128 15.47 -16.86 9.28
CA TRP A 128 14.19 -16.21 8.98
C TRP A 128 13.32 -16.17 10.24
N GLN A 129 12.78 -15.00 10.55
CA GLN A 129 11.86 -14.77 11.64
C GLN A 129 10.43 -14.70 11.10
N PRO A 130 9.47 -15.47 11.64
CA PRO A 130 8.08 -15.31 11.29
C PRO A 130 7.53 -13.95 11.68
N PRO A 131 6.50 -13.44 10.98
CA PRO A 131 5.95 -12.13 11.28
C PRO A 131 5.36 -12.15 12.71
N SER A 132 5.77 -11.17 13.52
CA SER A 132 5.33 -10.98 14.90
C SER A 132 5.52 -9.51 15.31
N ALA A 133 4.97 -9.13 16.46
CA ALA A 133 5.19 -7.80 17.05
C ALA A 133 6.67 -7.54 17.41
N GLU A 134 7.47 -8.59 17.61
CA GLU A 134 8.89 -8.49 17.99
C GLU A 134 9.79 -8.15 16.81
N VAL A 135 9.33 -8.42 15.58
CA VAL A 135 10.07 -8.04 14.37
C VAL A 135 10.09 -6.52 14.24
N GLY A 136 11.26 -5.94 13.96
CA GLY A 136 11.41 -4.50 13.80
C GLY A 136 10.86 -3.96 12.47
N GLY A 137 10.69 -2.64 12.40
CA GLY A 137 10.37 -1.94 11.14
C GLY A 137 8.89 -1.82 10.80
N TRP A 138 7.99 -2.14 11.73
CA TRP A 138 6.56 -1.85 11.60
C TRP A 138 6.29 -0.36 11.47
N HIS A 139 5.54 0.02 10.44
CA HIS A 139 5.12 1.39 10.17
C HIS A 139 3.86 1.41 9.30
N LYS A 140 3.31 2.60 9.08
CA LYS A 140 2.41 2.91 7.96
C LYS A 140 3.05 3.99 7.09
N ASP A 141 2.67 4.03 5.81
CA ASP A 141 3.15 5.05 4.88
C ASP A 141 2.47 6.40 5.09
N GLY A 142 3.05 7.44 4.49
CA GLY A 142 2.55 8.82 4.52
C GLY A 142 3.45 9.78 5.30
N SER A 143 4.75 9.78 5.04
CA SER A 143 5.70 10.73 5.66
C SER A 143 5.50 12.19 5.25
N TYR A 144 4.60 12.46 4.30
CA TYR A 144 4.41 13.74 3.64
C TYR A 144 3.13 14.49 4.04
N PHE A 145 2.48 14.13 5.16
CA PHE A 145 1.32 14.87 5.70
C PHE A 145 1.06 14.59 7.19
N ARG A 146 0.31 15.47 7.86
CA ARG A 146 -0.26 15.22 9.19
C ARG A 146 -1.45 14.28 9.07
N HIS A 147 -1.41 13.17 9.79
CA HIS A 147 -2.39 12.10 9.69
C HIS A 147 -3.65 12.41 10.49
N PHE A 148 -4.79 12.26 9.84
CA PHE A 148 -6.10 12.25 10.47
C PHE A 148 -6.80 10.92 10.14
N LEU A 149 -7.87 10.61 10.88
CA LEU A 149 -8.69 9.43 10.62
C LEU A 149 -9.26 9.41 9.19
N ASP A 150 -9.49 10.58 8.60
CA ASP A 150 -10.14 10.75 7.30
C ASP A 150 -9.17 11.23 6.19
N SER A 151 -7.85 11.19 6.44
CA SER A 151 -6.85 11.71 5.51
C SER A 151 -7.02 11.20 4.08
N ARG A 152 -6.87 12.12 3.11
CA ARG A 152 -6.95 11.84 1.67
C ARG A 152 -5.63 11.44 1.06
N GLU A 153 -4.53 11.81 1.73
CA GLU A 153 -3.16 11.81 1.20
C GLU A 153 -2.55 10.41 1.06
N GLN A 154 -3.11 9.44 1.78
CA GLN A 154 -2.82 8.03 1.68
C GLN A 154 -4.12 7.26 1.94
N ALA A 155 -4.97 7.16 0.94
CA ALA A 155 -6.26 6.49 1.06
C ALA A 155 -6.14 4.97 0.89
N LEU A 156 -5.18 4.49 0.12
CA LEU A 156 -4.80 3.08 0.07
C LEU A 156 -3.28 2.96 0.05
N LEU A 157 -2.78 1.89 0.66
CA LEU A 157 -1.46 1.35 0.35
C LEU A 157 -1.66 0.24 -0.67
N THR A 158 -0.85 0.22 -1.71
CA THR A 158 -0.93 -0.85 -2.71
C THR A 158 0.42 -1.54 -2.85
N ILE A 159 0.43 -2.78 -3.32
CA ILE A 159 1.65 -3.49 -3.68
C ILE A 159 1.45 -4.15 -5.04
N VAL A 160 2.33 -3.84 -5.99
CA VAL A 160 2.38 -4.48 -7.31
C VAL A 160 3.53 -5.47 -7.32
N LEU A 161 3.25 -6.74 -7.64
CA LEU A 161 4.27 -7.79 -7.70
C LEU A 161 4.87 -7.83 -9.11
N TRP A 162 6.10 -7.34 -9.24
CA TRP A 162 6.86 -7.37 -10.51
C TRP A 162 7.73 -8.64 -10.64
N SER A 163 7.87 -9.38 -9.55
CA SER A 163 8.37 -10.75 -9.49
C SER A 163 7.57 -11.53 -8.46
N ASP A 164 7.76 -12.86 -8.40
CA ASP A 164 7.20 -13.66 -7.30
C ASP A 164 7.62 -13.11 -5.93
N MET A 165 6.67 -13.07 -4.99
CA MET A 165 6.94 -12.86 -3.56
C MET A 165 6.77 -14.21 -2.85
N ARG A 166 7.88 -14.90 -2.61
CA ARG A 166 7.89 -16.23 -2.00
C ARG A 166 7.98 -16.14 -0.49
N HIS A 167 7.45 -17.14 0.20
CA HIS A 167 7.67 -17.32 1.65
C HIS A 167 9.18 -17.27 1.94
N GLN A 168 9.59 -16.45 2.92
CA GLN A 168 11.01 -16.20 3.27
C GLN A 168 11.85 -15.53 2.18
N GLY A 169 11.22 -15.06 1.10
CA GLY A 169 11.83 -14.39 -0.04
C GLY A 169 11.76 -12.86 0.06
N GLY A 170 11.63 -12.30 1.27
CA GLY A 170 11.48 -10.86 1.45
C GLY A 170 10.08 -10.34 1.16
N GLY A 171 9.04 -11.12 1.46
CA GLY A 171 7.65 -10.69 1.43
C GLY A 171 7.38 -9.48 2.34
N THR A 172 6.27 -8.77 2.13
CA THR A 172 5.87 -7.71 3.07
C THR A 172 5.13 -8.38 4.24
N PHE A 173 5.57 -8.13 5.46
CA PHE A 173 4.81 -8.50 6.65
C PHE A 173 3.70 -7.49 6.87
N ILE A 174 2.52 -7.97 7.22
CA ILE A 174 1.34 -7.15 7.54
C ILE A 174 0.73 -7.61 8.86
N ALA A 175 0.05 -6.68 9.54
CA ALA A 175 -0.70 -6.97 10.75
C ALA A 175 -2.19 -6.65 10.54
N PRO A 176 -3.02 -7.58 10.06
CA PRO A 176 -4.42 -7.31 9.68
C PRO A 176 -5.26 -6.59 10.73
N ASP A 177 -5.07 -6.92 12.01
CA ASP A 177 -5.80 -6.30 13.12
C ASP A 177 -5.27 -4.92 13.52
N SER A 178 -4.11 -4.49 12.99
CA SER A 178 -3.59 -3.13 13.19
C SER A 178 -4.49 -2.04 12.62
N VAL A 179 -5.32 -2.36 11.62
CA VAL A 179 -6.29 -1.40 11.06
C VAL A 179 -7.23 -0.89 12.15
N ARG A 180 -7.68 -1.78 13.06
CA ARG A 180 -8.49 -1.42 14.22
C ARG A 180 -7.73 -0.54 15.20
N VAL A 181 -6.49 -0.92 15.50
CA VAL A 181 -5.65 -0.23 16.49
C VAL A 181 -5.38 1.20 16.03
N VAL A 182 -4.90 1.36 14.81
CA VAL A 182 -4.56 2.66 14.22
C VAL A 182 -5.80 3.53 13.98
N ALA A 183 -6.93 2.95 13.53
CA ALA A 183 -8.17 3.69 13.37
C ALA A 183 -8.66 4.26 14.71
N LYS A 184 -8.67 3.46 15.78
CA LYS A 184 -9.04 3.93 17.12
C LYS A 184 -8.11 5.02 17.62
N PHE A 185 -6.79 4.81 17.48
CA PHE A 185 -5.78 5.79 17.83
C PHE A 185 -6.05 7.13 17.11
N LEU A 186 -6.22 7.14 15.79
CA LEU A 186 -6.49 8.39 15.05
C LEU A 186 -7.86 9.01 15.37
N ALA A 187 -8.88 8.20 15.70
CA ALA A 187 -10.17 8.72 16.15
C ALA A 187 -10.09 9.45 17.50
N GLU A 188 -9.15 9.06 18.36
CA GLU A 188 -8.88 9.68 19.66
C GLU A 188 -7.94 10.89 19.58
N HIS A 189 -7.34 11.14 18.41
CA HIS A 189 -6.43 12.27 18.14
C HIS A 189 -6.98 13.18 17.02
N PRO A 190 -8.10 13.89 17.25
CA PRO A 190 -8.69 14.77 16.25
C PRO A 190 -7.76 15.94 15.86
N GLU A 191 -6.74 16.25 16.65
CA GLU A 191 -5.68 17.22 16.32
C GLU A 191 -4.68 16.70 15.27
N GLY A 192 -4.79 15.42 14.92
CA GLY A 192 -3.94 14.75 13.96
C GLY A 192 -2.53 14.48 14.47
N VAL A 193 -1.86 13.53 13.84
CA VAL A 193 -0.57 13.00 14.28
C VAL A 193 0.49 13.28 13.20
N ALA A 194 1.57 13.96 13.57
CA ALA A 194 2.67 14.17 12.63
C ALA A 194 3.38 12.83 12.35
N PRO A 195 3.96 12.62 11.16
CA PRO A 195 4.59 11.35 10.81
C PRO A 195 5.64 10.85 11.80
N GLY A 196 6.42 11.76 12.39
CA GLY A 196 7.46 11.44 13.38
C GLY A 196 6.95 11.12 14.78
N ASP A 197 5.66 11.39 15.06
CA ASP A 197 5.09 11.26 16.41
C ASP A 197 4.47 9.87 16.67
N PHE A 198 4.25 9.08 15.63
CA PHE A 198 3.73 7.72 15.77
C PHE A 198 4.67 6.83 16.60
N LYS A 199 4.11 6.21 17.65
CA LYS A 199 4.77 5.17 18.44
C LYS A 199 4.43 3.79 17.88
N PHE A 200 4.95 3.47 16.70
CA PHE A 200 4.58 2.22 16.00
C PHE A 200 4.84 0.94 16.80
N GLN A 201 5.86 0.92 17.66
CA GLN A 201 6.13 -0.20 18.56
C GLN A 201 5.00 -0.40 19.60
N GLU A 202 4.42 0.68 20.12
CA GLU A 202 3.28 0.61 21.05
C GLU A 202 1.99 0.20 20.33
N LEU A 203 1.81 0.64 19.08
CA LEU A 203 0.66 0.26 18.26
C LEU A 203 0.72 -1.21 17.82
N ILE A 204 1.87 -1.69 17.35
CA ILE A 204 2.02 -3.08 16.90
C ILE A 204 1.94 -4.07 18.07
N ALA A 205 2.38 -3.69 19.28
CA ALA A 205 2.26 -4.52 20.48
C ALA A 205 0.81 -4.84 20.87
N GLN A 206 -0.16 -4.08 20.36
CA GLN A 206 -1.59 -4.34 20.56
C GLN A 206 -2.16 -5.35 19.54
N CYS A 207 -1.40 -5.69 18.51
CA CYS A 207 -1.80 -6.60 17.44
C CYS A 207 -1.44 -8.06 17.80
N GLN A 208 -2.22 -9.00 17.28
CA GLN A 208 -2.10 -10.44 17.49
C GLN A 208 -2.10 -11.23 16.18
N ARG A 209 -2.53 -10.62 15.07
CA ARG A 209 -2.52 -11.24 13.74
C ARG A 209 -1.37 -10.71 12.92
N PHE A 210 -0.55 -11.62 12.42
CA PHE A 210 0.62 -11.30 11.63
C PHE A 210 0.70 -12.25 10.44
N GLU A 211 0.87 -11.70 9.25
CA GLU A 211 0.86 -12.47 8.00
C GLU A 211 2.03 -12.03 7.11
N GLU A 212 2.58 -12.96 6.34
CA GLU A 212 3.52 -12.66 5.26
C GLU A 212 2.75 -12.61 3.94
N LEU A 213 2.85 -11.49 3.23
CA LEU A 213 2.33 -11.39 1.88
C LEU A 213 3.23 -12.17 0.92
N THR A 214 2.66 -13.23 0.36
CA THR A 214 3.23 -14.01 -0.73
C THR A 214 2.32 -13.96 -1.96
N GLY A 215 2.89 -14.09 -3.15
CA GLY A 215 2.15 -14.05 -4.40
C GLY A 215 3.05 -14.31 -5.60
N GLU A 216 2.45 -14.26 -6.77
CA GLU A 216 3.11 -14.48 -8.05
C GLU A 216 3.26 -13.15 -8.79
N VAL A 217 4.21 -13.10 -9.72
CA VAL A 217 4.33 -11.96 -10.63
C VAL A 217 2.97 -11.63 -11.26
N GLY A 218 2.66 -10.34 -11.27
CA GLY A 218 1.42 -9.80 -11.82
C GLY A 218 0.28 -9.65 -10.83
N ASP A 219 0.41 -10.18 -9.60
CA ASP A 219 -0.58 -9.94 -8.54
C ASP A 219 -0.55 -8.49 -8.05
N PHE A 220 -1.71 -8.03 -7.60
CA PHE A 220 -1.90 -6.70 -7.02
C PHE A 220 -2.55 -6.81 -5.65
N VAL A 221 -1.94 -6.20 -4.64
CA VAL A 221 -2.46 -6.16 -3.27
C VAL A 221 -2.96 -4.76 -2.96
N ILE A 222 -4.17 -4.66 -2.41
CA ILE A 222 -4.74 -3.43 -1.88
C ILE A 222 -4.84 -3.57 -0.37
N LEU A 223 -4.26 -2.63 0.36
CA LEU A 223 -4.27 -2.59 1.82
C LEU A 223 -4.95 -1.30 2.30
N HIS A 224 -5.68 -1.41 3.40
CA HIS A 224 -6.19 -0.29 4.15
C HIS A 224 -5.00 0.60 4.58
N PRO A 225 -5.13 1.93 4.56
CA PRO A 225 -4.02 2.84 4.85
C PRO A 225 -3.51 2.77 6.30
N PHE A 226 -4.25 2.07 7.16
CA PHE A 226 -3.95 1.86 8.58
C PHE A 226 -3.31 0.50 8.86
N MET A 227 -3.03 -0.27 7.80
CA MET A 227 -2.29 -1.51 7.91
C MET A 227 -0.83 -1.21 8.27
N LEU A 228 -0.45 -1.56 9.50
CA LEU A 228 0.96 -1.62 9.85
C LEU A 228 1.61 -2.76 9.08
N HIS A 229 2.77 -2.45 8.51
CA HIS A 229 3.53 -3.36 7.68
C HIS A 229 5.05 -3.19 7.88
N ALA A 230 5.81 -4.21 7.49
CA ALA A 230 7.27 -4.23 7.62
C ALA A 230 7.91 -5.00 6.46
N SER A 231 9.16 -4.65 6.14
CA SER A 231 9.99 -5.45 5.23
C SER A 231 10.49 -6.72 5.93
N SER A 232 10.28 -7.90 5.34
CA SER A 232 10.84 -9.15 5.86
C SER A 232 12.22 -9.48 5.29
N GLN A 233 12.86 -10.50 5.90
CA GLN A 233 14.11 -11.06 5.43
C GLN A 233 13.92 -11.83 4.12
N ASN A 234 14.90 -11.71 3.22
CA ASN A 234 15.02 -12.54 2.02
C ASN A 234 16.11 -13.58 2.22
N THR A 235 15.83 -14.61 3.03
CA THR A 235 16.79 -15.70 3.30
C THR A 235 16.95 -16.64 2.11
N LEU A 236 16.02 -16.61 1.14
CA LEU A 236 16.14 -17.35 -0.11
C LEU A 236 17.20 -16.79 -1.06
N ARG A 237 17.64 -15.53 -0.87
CA ARG A 237 18.57 -14.81 -1.77
C ARG A 237 18.12 -14.83 -3.23
N ARG A 238 16.80 -14.81 -3.44
CA ARG A 238 16.17 -14.69 -4.76
C ARG A 238 15.66 -13.25 -4.88
N PRO A 239 16.13 -12.46 -5.87
CA PRO A 239 15.71 -11.08 -6.00
C PRO A 239 14.19 -10.94 -6.09
N ARG A 240 13.64 -10.02 -5.30
CA ARG A 240 12.22 -9.68 -5.27
C ARG A 240 12.02 -8.23 -5.66
N PHE A 241 11.19 -7.99 -6.67
CA PHE A 241 10.83 -6.66 -7.18
C PHE A 241 9.34 -6.41 -6.94
N MET A 242 9.03 -5.32 -6.24
CA MET A 242 7.68 -4.81 -6.07
C MET A 242 7.68 -3.28 -6.16
N THR A 243 6.52 -2.68 -6.36
CA THR A 243 6.30 -1.26 -6.08
C THR A 243 5.14 -1.09 -5.11
N ASN A 244 5.11 0.02 -4.38
CA ASN A 244 4.02 0.37 -3.46
C ASN A 244 3.45 1.77 -3.74
N PRO A 245 2.88 2.04 -4.93
CA PRO A 245 2.38 3.36 -5.26
C PRO A 245 1.23 3.77 -4.31
N PRO A 246 1.29 4.96 -3.71
CA PRO A 246 0.22 5.45 -2.85
C PRO A 246 -1.00 5.86 -3.69
N VAL A 247 -2.19 5.70 -3.10
CA VAL A 247 -3.44 6.17 -3.70
C VAL A 247 -3.93 7.38 -2.93
N VAL A 248 -4.19 8.47 -3.64
CA VAL A 248 -4.64 9.74 -3.09
C VAL A 248 -6.08 10.02 -3.55
N LEU A 249 -6.94 10.44 -2.63
CA LEU A 249 -8.29 10.92 -2.95
C LEU A 249 -8.29 12.43 -3.23
N LYS A 250 -9.29 12.94 -3.94
CA LYS A 250 -9.53 14.39 -4.13
C LYS A 250 -10.01 15.08 -2.86
N GLU A 251 -10.74 14.38 -2.03
CA GLU A 251 -11.31 14.89 -0.78
C GLU A 251 -11.03 13.90 0.35
N PRO A 252 -11.00 14.34 1.62
CA PRO A 252 -10.97 13.46 2.78
C PRO A 252 -12.07 12.40 2.73
N MET A 253 -11.83 11.24 3.36
CA MET A 253 -12.86 10.21 3.50
C MET A 253 -14.07 10.78 4.23
N ASN A 254 -15.28 10.52 3.74
CA ASN A 254 -16.49 10.94 4.43
C ASN A 254 -17.06 9.74 5.20
N LEU A 255 -16.84 9.73 6.52
CA LEU A 255 -17.34 8.71 7.44
C LEU A 255 -18.75 9.03 7.98
N ASN A 256 -19.35 10.13 7.51
CA ASN A 256 -20.61 10.68 7.99
C ASN A 256 -21.66 10.87 6.88
N ARG A 257 -21.70 9.99 5.86
CA ARG A 257 -22.68 10.08 4.77
C ARG A 257 -24.10 9.77 5.26
N GLU A 258 -25.10 10.47 4.72
CA GLU A 258 -26.51 10.26 5.07
C GLU A 258 -27.07 8.95 4.51
N ASN A 259 -26.78 8.66 3.24
CA ASN A 259 -27.14 7.41 2.60
C ASN A 259 -26.01 6.37 2.77
N PRO A 260 -26.25 5.24 3.46
CA PRO A 260 -25.23 4.21 3.65
C PRO A 260 -24.66 3.62 2.35
N GLU A 261 -25.43 3.63 1.27
CA GLU A 261 -24.99 3.12 -0.04
C GLU A 261 -23.95 4.03 -0.72
N ASP A 262 -23.79 5.27 -0.25
CA ASP A 262 -22.81 6.21 -0.81
C ASP A 262 -21.40 6.01 -0.24
N PHE A 263 -21.26 5.22 0.84
CA PHE A 263 -19.96 4.91 1.41
C PHE A 263 -19.16 4.01 0.47
N SER A 264 -17.91 4.40 0.23
CA SER A 264 -16.95 3.50 -0.43
C SER A 264 -16.67 2.27 0.43
N LEU A 265 -16.09 1.24 -0.17
CA LEU A 265 -15.65 0.06 0.59
C LEU A 265 -14.55 0.45 1.61
N LEU A 266 -13.68 1.39 1.27
CA LEU A 266 -12.69 1.96 2.20
C LEU A 266 -13.36 2.66 3.41
N GLU A 267 -14.34 3.52 3.18
CA GLU A 267 -15.08 4.22 4.24
C GLU A 267 -15.83 3.21 5.13
N ARG A 268 -16.48 2.20 4.52
CA ARG A 268 -17.15 1.10 5.21
C ARG A 268 -16.19 0.27 6.05
N ALA A 269 -15.00 -0.05 5.54
CA ALA A 269 -13.99 -0.80 6.28
C ALA A 269 -13.52 0.01 7.50
N THR A 270 -13.22 1.30 7.32
CA THR A 270 -12.81 2.20 8.43
C THR A 270 -13.87 2.21 9.54
N LEU A 271 -15.14 2.39 9.18
CA LEU A 271 -16.28 2.38 10.11
C LEU A 271 -16.46 1.02 10.80
N HIS A 272 -16.34 -0.08 10.05
CA HIS A 272 -16.39 -1.44 10.58
C HIS A 272 -15.32 -1.69 11.67
N TYR A 273 -14.08 -1.25 11.42
CA TYR A 273 -13.00 -1.35 12.40
C TYR A 273 -13.20 -0.47 13.63
N LEU A 274 -13.93 0.64 13.51
CA LEU A 274 -14.34 1.44 14.65
C LEU A 274 -15.57 0.89 15.39
N GLY A 275 -16.26 -0.10 14.81
CA GLY A 275 -17.53 -0.61 15.34
C GLY A 275 -18.65 0.43 15.24
N LYS A 276 -18.63 1.26 14.19
CA LYS A 276 -19.58 2.34 13.96
C LYS A 276 -20.28 2.13 12.62
N GLU A 277 -21.53 2.57 12.52
CA GLU A 277 -22.25 2.65 11.23
C GLU A 277 -22.00 3.99 10.53
N ARG A 278 -21.70 5.04 11.33
CA ARG A 278 -21.47 6.40 10.89
C ARG A 278 -20.64 7.14 11.96
N LEU A 279 -19.80 8.07 11.55
CA LEU A 279 -18.97 8.90 12.43
C LEU A 279 -18.76 10.29 11.84
N ASP A 280 -19.23 11.32 12.56
CA ASP A 280 -18.90 12.71 12.28
C ASP A 280 -17.54 13.08 12.86
N PHE A 281 -16.48 12.69 12.15
CA PHE A 281 -15.10 13.03 12.55
C PHE A 281 -14.77 14.45 12.10
N VAL A 282 -14.34 15.28 13.05
CA VAL A 282 -13.98 16.68 12.79
C VAL A 282 -12.55 16.92 13.26
N PRO A 283 -11.60 17.18 12.34
CA PRO A 283 -10.26 17.64 12.70
C PRO A 283 -10.30 18.89 13.58
N THR A 284 -9.53 18.91 14.67
CA THR A 284 -9.41 20.07 15.58
C THR A 284 -8.16 20.91 15.32
N ALA A 285 -7.30 20.48 14.39
CA ALA A 285 -6.13 21.20 13.93
C ALA A 285 -6.11 21.31 12.40
N PRO A 286 -5.35 22.27 11.83
CA PRO A 286 -5.19 22.37 10.38
C PRO A 286 -4.59 21.10 9.77
N ARG A 287 -5.02 20.79 8.54
CA ARG A 287 -4.32 19.80 7.72
C ARG A 287 -2.99 20.37 7.26
N GLU A 288 -1.92 19.60 7.42
CA GLU A 288 -0.57 19.96 7.00
C GLU A 288 -0.10 18.92 5.99
N SER A 289 0.53 19.37 4.92
CA SER A 289 1.14 18.48 3.94
C SER A 289 2.50 19.00 3.52
N TYR A 290 3.41 18.06 3.28
CA TYR A 290 4.83 18.26 2.94
C TYR A 290 5.06 17.80 1.50
N TRP A 291 4.10 18.10 0.64
CA TRP A 291 4.08 17.80 -0.79
C TRP A 291 3.50 19.00 -1.55
N TRP A 292 3.74 19.08 -2.85
CA TRP A 292 3.24 20.19 -3.66
C TRP A 292 2.95 19.73 -5.09
N PRO A 293 2.07 20.41 -5.83
CA PRO A 293 1.85 20.10 -7.23
C PRO A 293 3.14 20.08 -8.03
N ALA A 294 3.37 19.03 -8.81
CA ALA A 294 4.44 19.04 -9.78
C ALA A 294 4.22 20.20 -10.76
N THR A 295 5.24 21.05 -10.93
CA THR A 295 5.21 22.08 -11.97
C THR A 295 5.08 21.39 -13.32
N THR A 296 4.05 21.74 -14.09
CA THR A 296 3.94 21.32 -15.49
C THR A 296 5.18 21.83 -16.23
N ALA A 297 6.04 20.92 -16.66
CA ALA A 297 7.09 21.21 -17.63
C ALA A 297 6.48 21.37 -19.03
#